data_AF-A0AAN9JUC0-F1
#
_entry.id   AF-A0AAN9JUC0-F1
#
_cell.length_a   1.000
_cell.length_b   1.000
_cell.length_c   1.000
_cell.angle_alpha   90.00
_cell.angle_beta   90.00
_cell.angle_gamma   90.00
#
_symmetry.space_group_name_H-M   'P 1'
#
loop_
_entity.id
_entity.type
_entity.pdbx_description
1 polymer ?
#
loop_
_entity_poly.entity_id
_entity_poly.type
_entity_poly.pdbx_seq_one_letter_code
_entity_poly.pdbx_strand_id
1 'polypeptide(L)'
;MSKISSTFQLIQQRARVKKDEVFIFYEAKHKSIAFCILLQRIANPQTELRERSTKTMSEEDESMSEFEEQEQNDGGVLDYIMNLDSVPTKLPPHLELLRTRVLCNNDAPQHTDTIQYSGAYAALGVDNSLRWDNFCKNFQVNVINLTDEVIEFDMIGIDPALANSFRRILIAEVPTMAIERVYIANNTSVIQDEVLSHRLGLIPIRADPRLFEYPENAGGDQNEKNTIVFKLHVRCPKGQPRITVKSDELKWLPNGSELPCEDAKPNVGSKPKTFTSFTCSQDSLPEFSNNPLGPTNSDIILAKLGPGQEIELEVHAVKGIGKTHAKWSPVATAWYRMLPEVVLLEDVEDELAEELKNKCPANVFDIEDIGKGRTRAKASKPRNCTLCRECIRGGKEWEDRVSLRRVKDHFIFTIESTGALPPEVLFTEAVKILEDKCERVITELS
;
A
#
# COMPACT_ATOMS: atom_id res chain seq x y z
N MET A 1 1.69 -20.84 17.92
CA MET A 1 0.23 -20.77 17.70
C MET A 1 -0.61 -20.65 18.98
N SER A 2 -0.35 -21.38 20.08
CA SER A 2 -1.24 -21.33 21.27
C SER A 2 -1.09 -20.10 22.19
N LYS A 3 0.08 -19.47 22.27
CA LYS A 3 0.31 -18.27 23.12
C LYS A 3 -0.23 -16.95 22.54
N ILE A 4 -0.58 -16.91 21.25
CA ILE A 4 -1.19 -15.74 20.59
C ILE A 4 -2.71 -15.75 20.82
N SER A 5 -3.33 -16.94 20.83
CA SER A 5 -4.77 -17.12 21.09
C SER A 5 -5.19 -16.67 22.50
N SER A 6 -4.35 -16.94 23.52
CA SER A 6 -4.65 -16.58 24.91
C SER A 6 -4.62 -15.07 25.19
N THR A 7 -3.75 -14.33 24.49
CA THR A 7 -3.62 -12.87 24.66
C THR A 7 -4.76 -12.13 23.97
N PHE A 8 -5.26 -12.66 22.85
CA PHE A 8 -6.43 -12.13 22.14
C PHE A 8 -7.76 -12.36 22.88
N GLN A 9 -7.92 -13.50 23.58
CA GLN A 9 -9.10 -13.77 24.40
C GLN A 9 -9.24 -12.80 25.60
N LEU A 10 -8.13 -12.39 26.21
CA LEU A 10 -8.14 -11.44 27.33
C LEU A 10 -8.53 -10.02 26.89
N ILE A 11 -8.21 -9.65 25.65
CA ILE A 11 -8.54 -8.35 25.04
C ILE A 11 -10.01 -8.31 24.60
N GLN A 12 -10.55 -9.42 24.06
CA GLN A 12 -11.98 -9.57 23.74
C GLN A 12 -12.89 -9.44 24.98
N GLN A 13 -12.45 -9.90 26.15
CA GLN A 13 -13.22 -9.76 27.40
C GLN A 13 -13.23 -8.34 27.96
N ARG A 14 -12.14 -7.57 27.82
CA ARG A 14 -12.09 -6.16 28.26
C ARG A 14 -12.92 -5.21 27.39
N ALA A 15 -13.13 -5.53 26.11
CA ALA A 15 -13.93 -4.72 25.20
C ALA A 15 -15.46 -4.88 25.39
N ARG A 16 -15.93 -5.98 26.00
CA ARG A 16 -17.36 -6.21 26.27
C ARG A 16 -17.92 -5.34 27.41
N VAL A 17 -17.07 -4.82 28.30
CA VAL A 17 -17.50 -4.11 29.52
C VAL A 17 -17.77 -2.61 29.28
N LYS A 18 -17.33 -2.03 28.15
CA LYS A 18 -17.53 -0.61 27.83
C LYS A 18 -18.75 -0.31 26.95
N LYS A 19 -19.69 -1.24 26.83
CA LYS A 19 -20.89 -1.08 25.99
C LYS A 19 -22.08 -0.41 26.68
N ASP A 20 -22.01 -0.23 27.99
CA ASP A 20 -23.06 0.41 28.79
C ASP A 20 -22.51 1.67 29.45
N GLU A 21 -22.36 2.77 28.69
CA GLU A 21 -22.41 4.13 29.23
C GLU A 21 -22.38 5.19 28.11
N VAL A 22 -23.26 6.17 28.26
CA VAL A 22 -23.37 7.46 27.55
C VAL A 22 -24.15 7.48 26.22
N PHE A 23 -25.46 7.62 26.41
CA PHE A 23 -26.41 8.32 25.53
C PHE A 23 -26.01 9.82 25.40
N ILE A 24 -26.43 10.45 24.29
CA ILE A 24 -26.36 11.90 23.95
C ILE A 24 -25.09 12.36 23.19
N PHE A 25 -25.15 12.35 21.86
CA PHE A 25 -24.96 13.48 20.93
C PHE A 25 -24.84 12.93 19.49
N TYR A 26 -25.83 13.25 18.66
CA TYR A 26 -26.11 12.65 17.35
C TYR A 26 -25.33 13.33 16.21
N GLU A 27 -25.13 12.58 15.12
CA GLU A 27 -24.94 13.04 13.73
C GLU A 27 -23.53 13.09 13.08
N ALA A 28 -22.42 12.96 13.81
CA ALA A 28 -21.07 12.89 13.18
C ALA A 28 -20.34 11.53 13.32
N LYS A 29 -20.75 10.67 14.27
CA LYS A 29 -20.00 9.45 14.64
C LYS A 29 -20.24 8.21 13.77
N HIS A 30 -21.35 8.14 13.03
CA HIS A 30 -21.73 6.90 12.33
C HIS A 30 -20.80 6.52 11.17
N LYS A 31 -20.08 7.49 10.59
CA LYS A 31 -19.13 7.26 9.49
C LYS A 31 -17.77 6.74 9.96
N SER A 32 -17.36 7.01 11.20
CA SER A 32 -16.04 6.64 11.73
C SER A 32 -16.03 5.24 12.38
N ILE A 33 -17.09 4.88 13.11
CA ILE A 33 -17.20 3.56 13.76
C ILE A 33 -17.26 2.44 12.72
N ALA A 34 -17.88 2.69 11.56
CA ALA A 34 -17.97 1.72 10.48
C ALA A 34 -16.63 1.47 9.77
N PHE A 35 -15.73 2.47 9.74
CA PHE A 35 -14.36 2.34 9.23
C PHE A 35 -13.48 1.53 10.19
N CYS A 36 -13.62 1.72 11.51
CA CYS A 36 -12.94 0.88 12.50
C CYS A 36 -13.42 -0.60 12.47
N ILE A 37 -14.70 -0.84 12.13
CA ILE A 37 -15.25 -2.19 11.93
C ILE A 37 -14.71 -2.84 10.63
N LEU A 38 -14.44 -2.05 9.58
CA LEU A 38 -13.76 -2.49 8.36
C LEU A 38 -12.35 -3.01 8.65
N LEU A 39 -11.59 -2.34 9.52
CA LEU A 39 -10.25 -2.76 9.94
C LEU A 39 -10.27 -4.04 10.80
N GLN A 40 -11.28 -4.23 11.65
CA GLN A 40 -11.49 -5.49 12.38
C GLN A 40 -11.84 -6.66 11.46
N ARG A 41 -12.50 -6.42 10.32
CA ARG A 41 -12.86 -7.46 9.34
C ARG A 41 -11.72 -7.82 8.38
N ILE A 42 -10.87 -6.87 8.01
CA ILE A 42 -9.66 -7.12 7.19
C ILE A 42 -8.66 -8.01 7.94
N ALA A 43 -8.62 -7.94 9.27
CA ALA A 43 -7.65 -8.67 10.10
C ALA A 43 -8.04 -10.13 10.43
N ASN A 44 -9.25 -10.61 10.13
CA ASN A 44 -9.68 -11.95 10.55
C ASN A 44 -10.68 -12.61 9.57
N PRO A 45 -10.20 -13.38 8.57
CA PRO A 45 -11.00 -13.83 7.43
C PRO A 45 -11.85 -15.10 7.65
N GLN A 46 -11.99 -15.62 8.88
CA GLN A 46 -12.81 -16.82 9.13
C GLN A 46 -13.73 -16.68 10.35
N THR A 47 -15.01 -16.35 10.10
CA THR A 47 -16.16 -16.92 10.83
C THR A 47 -17.48 -16.44 10.22
N GLU A 48 -18.07 -17.23 9.31
CA GLU A 48 -19.53 -17.29 9.11
C GLU A 48 -19.90 -18.77 8.91
N LEU A 49 -20.52 -19.37 9.93
CA LEU A 49 -21.38 -20.56 9.84
C LEU A 49 -21.92 -20.89 11.24
N ARG A 50 -23.06 -20.26 11.57
CA ARG A 50 -24.14 -20.71 12.48
C ARG A 50 -24.74 -19.49 13.18
N GLU A 51 -25.95 -19.14 12.77
CA GLU A 51 -27.09 -18.91 13.66
C GLU A 51 -28.30 -18.48 12.80
N ARG A 52 -29.05 -19.47 12.32
CA ARG A 52 -30.41 -19.28 11.81
C ARG A 52 -31.29 -20.40 12.35
N SER A 53 -31.84 -20.15 13.53
CA SER A 53 -32.95 -20.87 14.20
C SER A 53 -32.99 -20.27 15.60
N THR A 54 -34.02 -19.62 16.12
CA THR A 54 -35.47 -19.82 16.06
C THR A 54 -36.12 -18.60 16.73
N LYS A 55 -37.31 -18.17 16.30
CA LYS A 55 -38.50 -18.01 17.16
C LYS A 55 -39.66 -17.35 16.41
N THR A 56 -40.80 -17.98 16.57
CA THR A 56 -42.14 -17.74 16.03
C THR A 56 -42.99 -16.86 16.96
N MET A 57 -43.78 -15.97 16.33
CA MET A 57 -45.17 -15.50 16.56
C MET A 57 -45.76 -15.23 17.97
N SER A 58 -46.35 -14.02 18.12
CA SER A 58 -47.78 -13.68 18.45
C SER A 58 -47.86 -12.14 18.68
N GLU A 59 -48.59 -11.30 17.93
CA GLU A 59 -50.05 -10.95 18.00
C GLU A 59 -50.50 -10.71 19.47
N GLU A 60 -51.03 -9.56 19.92
CA GLU A 60 -52.06 -8.61 19.42
C GLU A 60 -52.07 -7.29 20.27
N ASP A 61 -52.90 -6.31 19.86
CA ASP A 61 -53.47 -5.13 20.60
C ASP A 61 -52.64 -3.83 20.78
N GLU A 62 -53.17 -2.62 20.62
CA GLU A 62 -54.35 -2.06 19.93
C GLU A 62 -54.18 -0.52 19.92
N SER A 63 -54.71 0.11 18.87
CA SER A 63 -54.94 1.53 18.54
C SER A 63 -54.74 2.70 19.54
N MET A 64 -54.26 3.82 18.95
CA MET A 64 -54.77 5.21 19.05
C MET A 64 -54.02 6.20 19.95
N SER A 65 -53.17 7.05 19.35
CA SER A 65 -53.36 8.51 19.30
C SER A 65 -52.24 9.20 18.50
N GLU A 66 -52.68 10.08 17.61
CA GLU A 66 -51.92 10.98 16.76
C GLU A 66 -51.03 11.90 17.59
N PHE A 67 -49.80 12.19 17.13
CA PHE A 67 -49.21 13.53 16.98
C PHE A 67 -47.76 13.38 16.47
N GLU A 68 -47.58 13.75 15.21
CA GLU A 68 -46.36 14.14 14.48
C GLU A 68 -44.99 13.97 15.20
N GLU A 69 -44.24 12.95 14.78
CA GLU A 69 -42.79 13.07 14.61
C GLU A 69 -42.49 12.77 13.14
N GLN A 70 -42.44 13.82 12.32
CA GLN A 70 -41.79 13.77 11.02
C GLN A 70 -40.29 13.56 11.29
N GLU A 71 -39.85 12.29 11.30
CA GLU A 71 -38.45 11.99 11.04
C GLU A 71 -38.09 12.64 9.69
N GLN A 72 -37.19 13.62 9.75
CA GLN A 72 -36.60 14.24 8.58
C GLN A 72 -35.91 13.15 7.78
N ASN A 73 -36.62 12.70 6.77
CA ASN A 73 -36.15 11.82 5.72
C ASN A 73 -34.99 12.56 5.02
N ASP A 74 -33.75 12.20 5.37
CA ASP A 74 -32.53 12.70 4.72
C ASP A 74 -32.40 12.19 3.26
N GLY A 75 -33.47 11.55 2.73
CA GLY A 75 -33.72 11.29 1.31
C GLY A 75 -34.15 12.56 0.55
N GLY A 76 -33.28 13.57 0.55
CA GLY A 76 -33.56 14.87 -0.06
C GLY A 76 -33.57 14.82 -1.59
N VAL A 77 -34.71 15.19 -2.21
CA VAL A 77 -34.95 15.49 -3.64
C VAL A 77 -34.66 14.36 -4.65
N LEU A 78 -33.52 13.68 -4.55
CA LEU A 78 -33.11 12.56 -5.39
C LEU A 78 -34.04 11.36 -5.24
N ASP A 79 -34.42 10.98 -4.02
CA ASP A 79 -35.37 9.87 -3.81
C ASP A 79 -36.76 10.18 -4.38
N TYR A 80 -37.18 11.45 -4.39
CA TYR A 80 -38.43 11.86 -5.06
C TYR A 80 -38.34 11.71 -6.58
N ILE A 81 -37.24 12.16 -7.19
CA ILE A 81 -37.02 12.04 -8.65
C ILE A 81 -36.95 10.57 -9.07
N MET A 82 -36.29 9.72 -8.28
CA MET A 82 -36.12 8.28 -8.58
C MET A 82 -37.42 7.48 -8.51
N ASN A 83 -38.41 7.96 -7.74
CA ASN A 83 -39.71 7.30 -7.57
C ASN A 83 -40.77 7.76 -8.59
N LEU A 84 -40.41 8.59 -9.57
CA LEU A 84 -41.31 8.99 -10.65
C LEU A 84 -41.39 7.89 -11.72
N ASP A 85 -42.60 7.47 -12.09
CA ASP A 85 -42.88 6.46 -13.13
C ASP A 85 -42.26 6.78 -14.51
N SER A 86 -41.87 8.04 -14.73
CA SER A 86 -41.29 8.54 -15.98
C SER A 86 -39.76 8.35 -16.07
N VAL A 87 -39.09 8.00 -14.98
CA VAL A 87 -37.64 7.89 -14.92
C VAL A 87 -37.21 6.49 -15.35
N PRO A 88 -36.36 6.34 -16.39
CA PRO A 88 -35.85 5.03 -16.81
C PRO A 88 -35.05 4.38 -15.68
N THR A 89 -35.21 3.07 -15.46
CA THR A 89 -34.49 2.32 -14.41
C THR A 89 -33.06 1.91 -14.81
N LYS A 90 -32.68 2.08 -16.08
CA LYS A 90 -31.37 1.64 -16.60
C LYS A 90 -30.80 2.65 -17.59
N LEU A 91 -29.50 2.93 -17.43
CA LEU A 91 -28.74 3.78 -18.34
C LEU A 91 -28.66 3.16 -19.76
N PRO A 92 -28.76 3.99 -20.81
CA PRO A 92 -28.43 3.58 -22.17
C PRO A 92 -27.01 2.98 -22.26
N PRO A 93 -26.76 1.98 -23.14
CA PRO A 93 -25.48 1.26 -23.18
C PRO A 93 -24.25 2.15 -23.38
N HIS A 94 -24.36 3.21 -24.18
CA HIS A 94 -23.26 4.14 -24.43
C HIS A 94 -22.90 5.00 -23.21
N LEU A 95 -23.88 5.39 -22.39
CA LEU A 95 -23.64 6.13 -21.15
C LEU A 95 -23.11 5.20 -20.05
N GLU A 96 -23.58 3.96 -20.01
CA GLU A 96 -23.04 2.97 -19.08
C GLU A 96 -21.57 2.66 -19.38
N LEU A 97 -21.21 2.58 -20.66
CA LEU A 97 -19.83 2.41 -21.10
C LEU A 97 -18.96 3.64 -20.75
N LEU A 98 -19.47 4.86 -20.95
CA LEU A 98 -18.82 6.10 -20.48
C LEU A 98 -18.58 6.09 -18.97
N ARG A 99 -19.55 5.62 -18.21
CA ARG A 99 -19.51 5.57 -16.74
C ARG A 99 -18.50 4.55 -16.21
N THR A 100 -18.45 3.36 -16.80
CA THR A 100 -17.77 2.18 -16.21
C THR A 100 -16.45 1.80 -16.87
N ARG A 101 -16.19 2.26 -18.10
CA ARG A 101 -15.02 1.86 -18.89
C ARG A 101 -14.22 3.05 -19.40
N VAL A 102 -12.90 2.87 -19.47
CA VAL A 102 -12.00 3.75 -20.22
C VAL A 102 -11.71 3.07 -21.55
N LEU A 103 -12.04 3.73 -22.66
CA LEU A 103 -11.75 3.23 -24.00
C LEU A 103 -10.30 3.51 -24.35
N CYS A 104 -9.59 2.52 -24.89
CA CYS A 104 -8.20 2.62 -25.30
C CYS A 104 -8.10 2.57 -26.83
N ASN A 105 -8.50 3.67 -27.49
CA ASN A 105 -8.45 3.77 -28.95
C ASN A 105 -7.01 3.98 -29.45
N ASN A 106 -6.81 3.91 -30.76
CA ASN A 106 -5.51 4.08 -31.40
C ASN A 106 -4.89 5.46 -31.12
N ASP A 107 -5.69 6.52 -31.33
CA ASP A 107 -5.28 7.92 -31.12
C ASP A 107 -5.05 8.24 -29.65
N ALA A 108 -6.13 8.25 -28.85
CA ALA A 108 -6.10 8.64 -27.45
C ALA A 108 -7.13 7.84 -26.62
N PRO A 109 -6.86 7.62 -25.32
CA PRO A 109 -7.87 7.10 -24.41
C PRO A 109 -9.06 8.04 -24.30
N GLN A 110 -10.27 7.50 -24.27
CA GLN A 110 -11.51 8.24 -24.04
C GLN A 110 -12.15 7.80 -22.73
N HIS A 111 -13.03 8.64 -22.19
CA HIS A 111 -13.77 8.38 -20.95
C HIS A 111 -12.86 8.23 -19.73
N THR A 112 -11.80 9.05 -19.64
CA THR A 112 -10.82 8.98 -18.55
C THR A 112 -11.34 9.50 -17.22
N ASP A 113 -12.33 10.40 -17.25
CA ASP A 113 -12.82 11.07 -16.06
C ASP A 113 -13.74 10.18 -15.23
N THR A 114 -13.72 10.38 -13.92
CA THR A 114 -14.68 9.82 -12.99
C THR A 114 -15.97 10.66 -12.96
N ILE A 115 -16.98 10.16 -12.26
CA ILE A 115 -18.26 10.85 -12.11
C ILE A 115 -18.03 12.13 -11.28
N GLN A 116 -18.35 13.29 -11.85
CA GLN A 116 -18.06 14.60 -11.24
C GLN A 116 -18.96 14.93 -10.03
N TYR A 117 -20.21 14.45 -10.02
CA TYR A 117 -21.17 14.68 -8.94
C TYR A 117 -22.19 13.55 -8.84
N SER A 118 -22.76 13.34 -7.65
CA SER A 118 -23.68 12.22 -7.36
C SER A 118 -24.91 12.18 -8.27
N GLY A 119 -25.45 13.35 -8.63
CA GLY A 119 -26.63 13.51 -9.47
C GLY A 119 -26.39 13.41 -10.99
N ALA A 120 -25.19 13.07 -11.46
CA ALA A 120 -24.84 13.10 -12.89
C ALA A 120 -25.79 12.29 -13.79
N TYR A 121 -26.33 11.20 -13.26
CA TYR A 121 -27.25 10.31 -13.97
C TYR A 121 -28.62 10.21 -13.28
N ALA A 122 -28.95 11.16 -12.40
CA ALA A 122 -30.17 11.11 -11.61
C ALA A 122 -31.44 11.15 -12.47
N ALA A 123 -31.42 11.96 -13.54
CA ALA A 123 -32.52 12.04 -14.51
C ALA A 123 -32.75 10.74 -15.30
N LEU A 124 -31.79 9.80 -15.26
CA LEU A 124 -31.84 8.51 -15.93
C LEU A 124 -31.95 7.35 -14.91
N GLY A 125 -32.41 7.65 -13.69
CA GLY A 125 -32.72 6.66 -12.66
C GLY A 125 -31.52 6.06 -11.96
N VAL A 126 -30.34 6.69 -12.06
CA VAL A 126 -29.11 6.19 -11.44
C VAL A 126 -28.60 7.16 -10.39
N ASP A 127 -28.71 6.72 -9.14
CA ASP A 127 -28.12 7.39 -7.97
C ASP A 127 -26.64 6.99 -7.84
N ASN A 128 -25.73 7.98 -7.93
CA ASN A 128 -24.30 7.76 -7.68
C ASN A 128 -23.87 8.31 -6.30
N SER A 129 -24.82 8.59 -5.41
CA SER A 129 -24.52 8.98 -4.04
C SER A 129 -23.77 7.86 -3.31
N LEU A 130 -22.80 8.24 -2.48
CA LEU A 130 -22.00 7.28 -1.72
C LEU A 130 -22.84 6.70 -0.58
N ARG A 131 -23.38 5.50 -0.80
CA ARG A 131 -24.05 4.71 0.23
C ARG A 131 -23.09 3.71 0.83
N TRP A 132 -22.86 3.79 2.15
CA TRP A 132 -21.89 2.95 2.85
C TRP A 132 -22.17 1.46 2.70
N ASP A 133 -23.44 1.06 2.78
CA ASP A 133 -23.83 -0.35 2.63
C ASP A 133 -23.54 -0.90 1.23
N ASN A 134 -23.71 -0.05 0.20
CA ASN A 134 -23.40 -0.43 -1.19
C ASN A 134 -21.88 -0.57 -1.38
N PHE A 135 -21.11 0.35 -0.81
CA PHE A 135 -19.65 0.27 -0.83
C PHE A 135 -19.14 -1.02 -0.16
N CYS A 136 -19.64 -1.35 1.04
CA CYS A 136 -19.23 -2.56 1.76
C CYS A 136 -19.57 -3.86 1.03
N LYS A 137 -20.67 -3.89 0.27
CA LYS A 137 -21.08 -5.06 -0.52
C LYS A 137 -20.24 -5.23 -1.79
N ASN A 138 -19.85 -4.13 -2.42
CA ASN A 138 -19.15 -4.14 -3.71
C ASN A 138 -17.63 -4.19 -3.56
N PHE A 139 -17.10 -3.66 -2.46
CA PHE A 139 -15.65 -3.62 -2.23
C PHE A 139 -15.10 -5.01 -1.95
N GLN A 140 -14.14 -5.43 -2.77
CA GLN A 140 -13.49 -6.75 -2.65
C GLN A 140 -11.99 -6.62 -2.88
N VAL A 141 -11.22 -7.41 -2.14
CA VAL A 141 -9.76 -7.49 -2.28
C VAL A 141 -9.36 -8.94 -2.52
N ASN A 142 -8.73 -9.22 -3.64
CA ASN A 142 -8.29 -10.56 -4.02
C ASN A 142 -6.76 -10.60 -4.14
N VAL A 143 -6.08 -11.31 -3.23
CA VAL A 143 -4.62 -11.50 -3.31
C VAL A 143 -4.31 -12.59 -4.33
N ILE A 144 -3.49 -12.28 -5.32
CA ILE A 144 -3.15 -13.20 -6.42
C ILE A 144 -1.78 -13.80 -6.20
N ASN A 145 -0.81 -12.96 -5.83
CA ASN A 145 0.54 -13.40 -5.55
C ASN A 145 1.04 -12.71 -4.28
N LEU A 146 1.68 -13.49 -3.40
CA LEU A 146 2.31 -12.99 -2.20
C LEU A 146 3.65 -13.72 -2.04
N THR A 147 4.72 -12.94 -2.05
CA THR A 147 6.09 -13.35 -1.78
C THR A 147 6.67 -12.42 -0.72
N ASP A 148 7.84 -12.75 -0.18
CA ASP A 148 8.47 -11.96 0.90
C ASP A 148 8.78 -10.51 0.49
N GLU A 149 9.00 -10.27 -0.81
CA GLU A 149 9.33 -8.95 -1.35
C GLU A 149 8.19 -8.34 -2.17
N VAL A 150 7.35 -9.15 -2.83
CA VAL A 150 6.33 -8.66 -3.78
C VAL A 150 4.94 -9.17 -3.42
N ILE A 151 3.96 -8.26 -3.44
CA ILE A 151 2.53 -8.59 -3.38
C ILE A 151 1.82 -8.04 -4.62
N GLU A 152 0.99 -8.89 -5.23
CA GLU A 152 0.04 -8.51 -6.27
C GLU A 152 -1.38 -8.86 -5.83
N PHE A 153 -2.26 -7.86 -5.83
CA PHE A 153 -3.66 -8.04 -5.44
C PHE A 153 -4.59 -7.13 -6.25
N ASP A 154 -5.83 -7.56 -6.37
CA ASP A 154 -6.90 -6.80 -7.02
C ASP A 154 -7.70 -6.03 -5.97
N MET A 155 -7.99 -4.76 -6.24
CA MET A 155 -8.93 -3.92 -5.51
C MET A 155 -10.11 -3.58 -6.40
N ILE A 156 -11.29 -4.10 -6.04
CA ILE A 156 -12.52 -3.98 -6.82
C ILE A 156 -13.51 -3.09 -6.07
N GLY A 157 -14.21 -2.20 -6.78
CA GLY A 157 -15.25 -1.33 -6.23
C GLY A 157 -14.72 -0.05 -5.56
N ILE A 158 -13.50 0.37 -5.88
CA ILE A 158 -12.85 1.56 -5.32
C ILE A 158 -12.67 2.66 -6.37
N ASP A 159 -12.62 3.91 -5.94
CA ASP A 159 -12.35 5.06 -6.83
C ASP A 159 -10.82 5.23 -7.09
N PRO A 160 -10.41 5.64 -8.31
CA PRO A 160 -9.01 5.95 -8.62
C PRO A 160 -8.32 6.91 -7.64
N ALA A 161 -9.05 7.87 -7.06
CA ALA A 161 -8.49 8.84 -6.11
C ALA A 161 -8.01 8.16 -4.82
N LEU A 162 -8.76 7.19 -4.30
CA LEU A 162 -8.40 6.47 -3.09
C LEU A 162 -7.26 5.47 -3.37
N ALA A 163 -7.34 4.74 -4.49
CA ALA A 163 -6.25 3.90 -4.99
C ALA A 163 -4.92 4.68 -5.15
N ASN A 164 -4.96 5.85 -5.79
CA ASN A 164 -3.79 6.70 -5.94
C ASN A 164 -3.28 7.27 -4.62
N SER A 165 -4.18 7.51 -3.65
CA SER A 165 -3.79 7.95 -2.31
C SER A 165 -2.94 6.88 -1.61
N PHE A 166 -3.36 5.61 -1.62
CA PHE A 166 -2.55 4.51 -1.08
C PHE A 166 -1.21 4.38 -1.78
N ARG A 167 -1.19 4.46 -3.12
CA ARG A 167 0.07 4.44 -3.89
C ARG A 167 1.04 5.56 -3.47
N ARG A 168 0.53 6.77 -3.26
CA ARG A 168 1.35 7.93 -2.83
C ARG A 168 1.86 7.77 -1.41
N ILE A 169 1.03 7.27 -0.49
CA ILE A 169 1.40 7.04 0.91
C ILE A 169 2.51 5.99 0.99
N LEU A 170 2.38 4.87 0.26
CA LEU A 170 3.40 3.82 0.19
C LEU A 170 4.77 4.35 -0.24
N ILE A 171 4.80 5.23 -1.24
CA ILE A 171 6.07 5.77 -1.77
C ILE A 171 6.67 6.82 -0.85
N ALA A 172 5.85 7.69 -0.26
CA ALA A 172 6.33 8.94 0.34
C ALA A 172 6.13 9.06 1.86
N GLU A 173 5.20 8.34 2.46
CA GLU A 173 4.77 8.64 3.84
C GLU A 173 4.91 7.47 4.81
N VAL A 174 4.95 6.24 4.32
CA VAL A 174 5.29 5.09 5.16
C VAL A 174 6.74 5.26 5.66
N PRO A 175 6.97 5.30 6.99
CA PRO A 175 8.29 5.55 7.54
C PRO A 175 9.18 4.31 7.47
N THR A 176 10.49 4.52 7.35
CA THR A 176 11.52 3.47 7.42
C THR A 176 12.76 3.95 8.17
N MET A 177 13.68 3.02 8.45
CA MET A 177 15.00 3.34 8.99
C MET A 177 16.02 3.43 7.85
N ALA A 178 16.74 4.54 7.77
CA ALA A 178 17.83 4.72 6.80
C ALA A 178 18.99 5.52 7.40
N ILE A 179 20.18 5.35 6.83
CA ILE A 179 21.40 6.05 7.27
C ILE A 179 21.31 7.55 6.95
N GLU A 180 21.48 8.38 7.97
CA GLU A 180 21.43 9.85 7.85
C GLU A 180 22.79 10.49 8.08
N ARG A 181 23.49 10.11 9.15
CA ARG A 181 24.80 10.68 9.49
C ARG A 181 25.89 9.63 9.32
N VAL A 182 27.01 10.05 8.74
CA VAL A 182 28.20 9.22 8.53
C VAL A 182 29.38 9.96 9.17
N TYR A 183 29.99 9.34 10.16
CA TYR A 183 31.16 9.83 10.88
C TYR A 183 32.38 9.07 10.37
N ILE A 184 33.24 9.73 9.61
CA ILE A 184 34.42 9.11 9.01
C ILE A 184 35.62 9.39 9.90
N ALA A 185 36.24 8.34 10.43
CA ALA A 185 37.47 8.46 11.20
C ALA A 185 38.70 8.47 10.27
N ASN A 186 38.69 7.60 9.26
CA ASN A 186 39.76 7.53 8.27
C ASN A 186 39.23 6.96 6.94
N ASN A 187 39.38 7.68 5.85
CA ASN A 187 39.13 7.17 4.50
C ASN A 187 40.35 7.45 3.61
N THR A 188 41.06 6.37 3.25
CA THR A 188 42.18 6.42 2.28
C THR A 188 41.84 5.74 0.96
N SER A 189 40.55 5.46 0.74
CA SER A 189 40.06 4.87 -0.49
C SER A 189 40.07 5.86 -1.65
N VAL A 190 39.76 5.39 -2.86
CA VAL A 190 39.63 6.25 -4.05
C VAL A 190 38.29 6.99 -4.07
N ILE A 191 37.28 6.50 -3.33
CA ILE A 191 35.94 7.08 -3.30
C ILE A 191 35.95 8.25 -2.32
N GLN A 192 35.46 9.41 -2.78
CA GLN A 192 35.30 10.59 -1.94
C GLN A 192 34.30 10.36 -0.82
N ASP A 193 34.51 11.05 0.30
CA ASP A 193 33.72 10.91 1.53
C ASP A 193 32.22 11.15 1.30
N GLU A 194 31.87 12.17 0.50
CA GLU A 194 30.48 12.52 0.22
C GLU A 194 29.80 11.46 -0.64
N VAL A 195 30.53 10.89 -1.61
CA VAL A 195 30.02 9.84 -2.50
C VAL A 195 29.83 8.54 -1.72
N LEU A 196 30.79 8.18 -0.86
CA LEU A 196 30.67 7.02 0.02
C LEU A 196 29.48 7.17 0.97
N SER A 197 29.33 8.35 1.58
CA SER A 197 28.24 8.67 2.50
C SER A 197 26.88 8.58 1.81
N HIS A 198 26.76 9.12 0.59
CA HIS A 198 25.54 9.01 -0.20
C HIS A 198 25.19 7.56 -0.54
N ARG A 199 26.18 6.72 -0.89
CA ARG A 199 25.96 5.28 -1.16
C ARG A 199 25.49 4.54 0.10
N LEU A 200 26.10 4.81 1.25
CA LEU A 200 25.70 4.25 2.54
C LEU A 200 24.26 4.64 2.89
N GLY A 201 23.87 5.88 2.62
CA GLY A 201 22.50 6.38 2.83
C GLY A 201 21.41 5.61 2.08
N LEU A 202 21.74 5.00 0.94
CA LEU A 202 20.80 4.26 0.07
C LEU A 202 20.67 2.77 0.42
N ILE A 203 21.41 2.28 1.41
CA ILE A 203 21.31 0.87 1.83
C ILE A 203 20.04 0.70 2.65
N PRO A 204 19.10 -0.17 2.25
CA PRO A 204 17.93 -0.48 3.06
C PRO A 204 18.37 -1.22 4.33
N ILE A 205 17.91 -0.72 5.48
CA ILE A 205 18.18 -1.32 6.78
C ILE A 205 16.99 -2.18 7.20
N ARG A 206 17.27 -3.43 7.56
CA ARG A 206 16.29 -4.37 8.09
C ARG A 206 16.03 -4.04 9.57
N ALA A 207 15.13 -3.10 9.79
CA ALA A 207 14.68 -2.66 11.11
C ALA A 207 13.20 -2.27 11.05
N ASP A 208 12.41 -2.72 12.02
CA ASP A 208 11.00 -2.32 12.10
C ASP A 208 10.90 -0.86 12.59
N PRO A 209 10.45 0.09 11.75
CA PRO A 209 10.39 1.51 12.09
C PRO A 209 9.36 1.81 13.19
N ARG A 210 8.45 0.88 13.52
CA ARG A 210 7.44 1.08 14.58
C ARG A 210 8.04 1.04 15.98
N LEU A 211 9.20 0.38 16.13
CA LEU A 211 9.93 0.29 17.40
C LEU A 211 10.73 1.56 17.70
N PHE A 212 10.91 2.44 16.71
CA PHE A 212 11.72 3.64 16.83
C PHE A 212 10.87 4.92 16.80
N GLU A 213 11.31 5.90 17.57
CA GLU A 213 10.74 7.24 17.63
C GLU A 213 11.44 8.18 16.63
N TYR A 214 10.73 9.24 16.21
CA TYR A 214 11.35 10.28 15.39
C TYR A 214 12.36 11.09 16.21
N PRO A 215 13.51 11.47 15.64
CA PRO A 215 14.53 12.25 16.36
C PRO A 215 14.02 13.58 16.94
N GLU A 216 13.08 14.24 16.25
CA GLU A 216 12.47 15.50 16.68
C GLU A 216 11.69 15.37 17.99
N ASN A 217 11.02 14.24 18.20
CA ASN A 217 10.24 13.96 19.40
C ASN A 217 11.11 13.52 20.58
N ALA A 218 12.38 13.16 20.32
CA ALA A 218 13.31 12.61 21.30
C ALA A 218 14.21 13.66 21.98
N GLY A 219 13.90 14.95 21.84
CA GLY A 219 14.65 16.02 22.52
C GLY A 219 16.03 16.34 21.90
N GLY A 220 16.28 15.91 20.66
CA GLY A 220 17.48 16.25 19.88
C GLY A 220 18.71 15.38 20.14
N ASP A 221 18.77 14.66 21.26
CA ASP A 221 19.87 13.75 21.58
C ASP A 221 19.65 12.36 20.96
N GLN A 222 20.72 11.79 20.39
CA GLN A 222 20.70 10.44 19.82
C GLN A 222 20.71 9.40 20.95
N ASN A 223 19.63 8.64 21.08
CA ASN A 223 19.36 7.66 22.14
C ASN A 223 19.06 6.27 21.56
N GLU A 224 18.88 5.28 22.43
CA GLU A 224 18.62 3.90 22.05
C GLU A 224 17.27 3.68 21.31
N LYS A 225 16.33 4.63 21.40
CA LYS A 225 14.99 4.54 20.81
C LYS A 225 14.86 5.24 19.46
N ASN A 226 15.79 6.12 19.11
CA ASN A 226 15.70 6.93 17.89
C ASN A 226 16.79 6.61 16.85
N THR A 227 17.91 6.01 17.28
CA THR A 227 19.09 5.85 16.44
C THR A 227 19.60 4.41 16.47
N ILE A 228 20.01 3.90 15.31
CA ILE A 228 20.76 2.64 15.18
C ILE A 228 22.17 2.99 14.70
N VAL A 229 23.20 2.44 15.34
CA VAL A 229 24.60 2.70 14.99
C VAL A 229 25.21 1.47 14.33
N PHE A 230 25.89 1.67 13.21
CA PHE A 230 26.73 0.64 12.58
C PHE A 230 28.16 1.15 12.42
N LYS A 231 29.13 0.23 12.48
CA LYS A 231 30.55 0.48 12.25
C LYS A 231 31.03 -0.27 11.02
N LEU A 232 31.80 0.41 10.19
CA LEU A 232 32.50 -0.17 9.05
C LEU A 232 34.00 0.05 9.25
N HIS A 233 34.75 -1.03 9.41
CA HIS A 233 36.21 -0.97 9.52
C HIS A 233 36.82 -2.04 8.63
N VAL A 234 37.39 -1.62 7.50
CA VAL A 234 37.97 -2.53 6.51
C VAL A 234 39.31 -1.99 6.02
N ARG A 235 40.34 -2.83 6.10
CA ARG A 235 41.70 -2.51 5.68
C ARG A 235 42.22 -3.54 4.67
N CYS A 236 42.77 -3.06 3.57
CA CYS A 236 43.46 -3.89 2.59
C CYS A 236 44.97 -3.96 2.93
N PRO A 237 45.52 -5.12 3.29
CA PRO A 237 46.95 -5.25 3.59
C PRO A 237 47.82 -4.94 2.37
N LYS A 238 49.04 -4.44 2.60
CA LYS A 238 50.04 -4.27 1.53
C LYS A 238 50.41 -5.64 0.95
N GLY A 239 50.37 -5.77 -0.38
CA GLY A 239 50.72 -7.01 -1.09
C GLY A 239 49.57 -7.99 -1.34
N GLN A 240 48.35 -7.71 -0.88
CA GLN A 240 47.16 -8.50 -1.20
C GLN A 240 46.44 -7.98 -2.46
N PRO A 241 45.60 -8.80 -3.13
CA PRO A 241 44.75 -8.32 -4.21
C PRO A 241 43.73 -7.30 -3.70
N ARG A 242 43.13 -6.56 -4.64
CA ARG A 242 42.07 -5.58 -4.31
C ARG A 242 40.90 -6.28 -3.62
N ILE A 243 40.44 -5.71 -2.52
CA ILE A 243 39.27 -6.20 -1.77
C ILE A 243 38.04 -5.39 -2.16
N THR A 244 36.88 -6.05 -2.18
CA THR A 244 35.59 -5.38 -2.43
C THR A 244 34.85 -5.30 -1.10
N VAL A 245 34.60 -4.08 -0.64
CA VAL A 245 33.84 -3.80 0.57
C VAL A 245 32.36 -3.92 0.23
N LYS A 246 31.65 -4.80 0.95
CA LYS A 246 30.20 -5.04 0.79
C LYS A 246 29.42 -4.51 1.98
N SER A 247 28.09 -4.46 1.88
CA SER A 247 27.20 -4.07 2.97
C SER A 247 27.26 -5.01 4.18
N ASP A 248 27.56 -6.29 3.99
CA ASP A 248 27.76 -7.27 5.09
C ASP A 248 28.84 -6.88 6.10
N GLU A 249 29.79 -6.04 5.70
CA GLU A 249 30.87 -5.54 6.57
C GLU A 249 30.37 -4.50 7.59
N LEU A 250 29.12 -4.02 7.47
CA LEU A 250 28.49 -3.12 8.44
C LEU A 250 28.10 -3.87 9.70
N LYS A 251 28.85 -3.64 10.78
CA LYS A 251 28.62 -4.27 12.08
C LYS A 251 27.74 -3.39 12.95
N TRP A 252 26.62 -3.93 13.41
CA TRP A 252 25.74 -3.24 14.34
C TRP A 252 26.40 -3.06 15.72
N LEU A 253 26.28 -1.86 16.29
CA LEU A 253 26.76 -1.51 17.62
C LEU A 253 25.56 -1.28 18.57
N PRO A 254 25.19 -2.28 19.40
CA PRO A 254 23.99 -2.19 20.25
C PRO A 254 24.15 -1.24 21.44
N ASN A 255 25.38 -0.85 21.77
CA ASN A 255 25.70 0.04 22.89
C ASN A 255 25.90 1.50 22.46
N GLY A 256 25.65 1.81 21.19
CA GLY A 256 25.84 3.14 20.61
C GLY A 256 27.23 3.33 19.97
N SER A 257 27.53 4.60 19.67
CA SER A 257 28.77 5.05 19.02
C SER A 257 30.00 4.81 19.91
N GLU A 258 31.08 4.31 19.30
CA GLU A 258 32.40 4.16 19.93
C GLU A 258 33.30 5.37 19.64
N LEU A 259 32.98 6.18 18.62
CA LEU A 259 33.73 7.37 18.28
C LEU A 259 33.55 8.49 19.32
N PRO A 260 34.65 9.13 19.78
CA PRO A 260 34.58 10.24 20.71
C PRO A 260 34.02 11.49 20.03
N CYS A 261 33.17 12.23 20.74
CA CYS A 261 32.71 13.54 20.32
C CYS A 261 33.75 14.60 20.70
N GLU A 262 34.24 15.38 19.72
CA GLU A 262 35.33 16.35 19.90
C GLU A 262 34.98 17.53 20.84
N ASP A 263 33.69 17.76 21.11
CA ASP A 263 33.20 18.93 21.88
C ASP A 263 33.30 18.81 23.41
N ALA A 264 33.76 17.68 23.94
CA ALA A 264 33.85 17.47 25.39
C ALA A 264 35.29 17.54 25.89
N LYS A 265 35.62 18.60 26.66
CA LYS A 265 36.82 18.61 27.51
C LYS A 265 36.80 17.35 28.38
N PRO A 266 37.88 16.54 28.43
CA PRO A 266 37.90 15.34 29.24
C PRO A 266 37.81 15.73 30.71
N ASN A 267 36.65 15.52 31.34
CA ASN A 267 36.54 15.52 32.78
C ASN A 267 37.18 14.22 33.29
N VAL A 268 38.18 14.38 34.16
CA VAL A 268 38.91 13.27 34.78
C VAL A 268 37.92 12.39 35.54
N GLY A 269 37.63 11.19 35.01
CA GLY A 269 36.82 10.17 35.67
C GLY A 269 35.48 9.81 35.01
N SER A 270 35.02 10.52 33.96
CA SER A 270 33.82 10.15 33.19
C SER A 270 34.18 9.46 31.88
N LYS A 271 33.36 8.48 31.43
CA LYS A 271 33.49 7.88 30.09
C LYS A 271 33.50 9.00 29.02
N PRO A 272 34.32 8.89 27.96
CA PRO A 272 34.33 9.88 26.89
C PRO A 272 32.92 10.03 26.32
N LYS A 273 32.47 11.27 26.12
CA LYS A 273 31.17 11.54 25.51
C LYS A 273 31.25 11.10 24.05
N THR A 274 30.49 10.08 23.67
CA THR A 274 30.38 9.63 22.27
C THR A 274 29.24 10.37 21.58
N PHE A 275 29.03 10.14 20.29
CA PHE A 275 27.96 10.81 19.54
C PHE A 275 26.55 10.38 19.97
N THR A 276 26.41 9.31 20.73
CA THR A 276 25.13 8.78 21.22
C THR A 276 25.12 8.60 22.73
N SER A 277 23.97 8.83 23.37
CA SER A 277 23.77 8.66 24.81
C SER A 277 22.87 7.45 25.09
N PHE A 278 23.37 6.24 24.88
CA PHE A 278 22.59 5.02 25.09
C PHE A 278 22.55 4.66 26.58
N THR A 279 21.35 4.59 27.15
CA THR A 279 21.17 4.24 28.57
C THR A 279 21.12 2.72 28.77
N CYS A 280 20.65 1.99 27.77
CA CYS A 280 20.63 0.53 27.73
C CYS A 280 21.10 0.00 26.36
N SER A 281 21.51 -1.27 26.34
CA SER A 281 21.88 -1.96 25.11
C SER A 281 20.65 -2.34 24.31
N GLN A 282 20.62 -2.05 23.01
CA GLN A 282 19.51 -2.45 22.13
C GLN A 282 19.39 -3.99 22.02
N ASP A 283 20.47 -4.74 22.24
CA ASP A 283 20.48 -6.21 22.24
C ASP A 283 19.66 -6.82 23.40
N SER A 284 19.38 -6.03 24.45
CA SER A 284 18.51 -6.47 25.54
C SER A 284 17.02 -6.56 25.16
N LEU A 285 16.65 -6.01 23.99
CA LEU A 285 15.28 -6.06 23.51
C LEU A 285 15.00 -7.43 22.85
N PRO A 286 13.94 -8.15 23.27
CA PRO A 286 13.65 -9.51 22.78
C PRO A 286 13.32 -9.56 21.29
N GLU A 287 12.98 -8.42 20.69
CA GLU A 287 12.67 -8.29 19.26
C GLU A 287 13.93 -8.42 18.39
N PHE A 288 15.10 -8.01 18.90
CA PHE A 288 16.36 -8.01 18.14
C PHE A 288 17.23 -9.25 18.42
N SER A 289 16.97 -9.99 19.50
CA SER A 289 17.74 -11.21 19.83
C SER A 289 17.56 -12.34 18.82
N ASN A 290 16.40 -12.40 18.16
CA ASN A 290 16.09 -13.42 17.15
C ASN A 290 16.38 -12.95 15.71
N ASN A 291 16.44 -11.63 15.49
CA ASN A 291 16.67 -11.05 14.17
C ASN A 291 17.55 -9.79 14.30
N PRO A 292 18.88 -9.94 14.16
CA PRO A 292 19.80 -8.82 14.36
C PRO A 292 19.58 -7.74 13.29
N LEU A 293 19.76 -6.50 13.72
CA LEU A 293 19.74 -5.32 12.86
C LEU A 293 20.90 -5.38 11.88
N GLY A 294 20.62 -5.08 10.61
CA GLY A 294 21.61 -5.17 9.54
C GLY A 294 21.06 -4.64 8.23
N PRO A 295 21.90 -4.57 7.18
CA PRO A 295 21.42 -4.28 5.83
C PRO A 295 20.50 -5.41 5.35
N THR A 296 19.47 -5.06 4.58
CA THR A 296 18.57 -6.07 3.99
C THR A 296 19.32 -6.99 3.03
N ASN A 297 20.15 -6.41 2.15
CA ASN A 297 20.97 -7.14 1.20
C ASN A 297 22.44 -7.06 1.64
N SER A 298 23.08 -8.21 1.85
CA SER A 298 24.47 -8.33 2.29
C SER A 298 25.51 -8.13 1.16
N ASP A 299 25.09 -8.25 -0.10
CA ASP A 299 25.97 -8.23 -1.27
C ASP A 299 26.13 -6.87 -1.97
N ILE A 300 25.63 -5.77 -1.38
CA ILE A 300 25.72 -4.43 -1.98
C ILE A 300 27.18 -3.95 -1.93
N ILE A 301 27.78 -3.67 -3.09
CA ILE A 301 29.15 -3.17 -3.18
C ILE A 301 29.21 -1.69 -2.76
N LEU A 302 30.02 -1.39 -1.74
CA LEU A 302 30.23 -0.04 -1.22
C LEU A 302 31.45 0.62 -1.85
N ALA A 303 32.59 -0.06 -1.77
CA ALA A 303 33.88 0.44 -2.23
C ALA A 303 34.79 -0.70 -2.71
N LYS A 304 35.83 -0.35 -3.47
CA LYS A 304 36.93 -1.27 -3.81
C LYS A 304 38.22 -0.67 -3.29
N LEU A 305 38.95 -1.43 -2.47
CA LEU A 305 40.19 -0.99 -1.85
C LEU A 305 41.39 -1.65 -2.52
N GLY A 306 42.41 -0.85 -2.78
CA GLY A 306 43.73 -1.28 -3.18
C GLY A 306 44.65 -1.54 -1.98
N PRO A 307 45.84 -2.14 -2.23
CA PRO A 307 46.76 -2.51 -1.16
C PRO A 307 47.22 -1.30 -0.35
N GLY A 308 47.03 -1.35 0.97
CA GLY A 308 47.39 -0.27 1.89
C GLY A 308 46.27 0.75 2.16
N GLN A 309 45.13 0.66 1.48
CA GLN A 309 43.97 1.51 1.75
C GLN A 309 43.09 0.95 2.87
N GLU A 310 42.39 1.85 3.55
CA GLU A 310 41.57 1.60 4.72
C GLU A 310 40.37 2.55 4.75
N ILE A 311 39.23 2.02 5.23
CA ILE A 311 38.01 2.76 5.54
C ILE A 311 37.64 2.44 6.99
N GLU A 312 37.50 3.47 7.81
CA GLU A 312 36.98 3.42 9.17
C GLU A 312 35.93 4.51 9.35
N LEU A 313 34.69 4.10 9.61
CA LEU A 313 33.56 5.00 9.80
C LEU A 313 32.46 4.40 10.69
N GLU A 314 31.65 5.26 11.28
CA GLU A 314 30.40 4.93 11.94
C GLU A 314 29.22 5.60 11.21
N VAL A 315 28.09 4.91 11.12
CA VAL A 315 26.87 5.42 10.50
C VAL A 315 25.70 5.34 11.45
N HIS A 316 24.89 6.41 11.47
CA HIS A 316 23.73 6.52 12.31
C HIS A 316 22.48 6.50 11.43
N ALA A 317 21.68 5.45 11.60
CA ALA A 317 20.39 5.30 10.95
C ALA A 317 19.26 5.81 11.84
N VAL A 318 18.34 6.55 11.24
CA VAL A 318 17.21 7.19 11.91
C VAL A 318 15.92 6.94 11.14
N LYS A 319 14.80 7.07 11.85
CA LYS A 319 13.47 7.00 11.28
C LYS A 319 13.17 8.23 10.43
N GLY A 320 12.67 8.03 9.22
CA GLY A 320 12.27 9.10 8.31
C GLY A 320 11.22 8.64 7.29
N ILE A 321 10.78 9.56 6.43
CA ILE A 321 9.74 9.32 5.41
C ILE A 321 10.26 9.63 4.00
N GLY A 322 9.75 8.90 3.01
CA GLY A 322 10.14 9.04 1.60
C GLY A 322 9.93 10.45 1.02
N LYS A 323 8.98 11.22 1.56
CA LYS A 323 8.69 12.60 1.17
C LYS A 323 9.89 13.53 1.45
N THR A 324 10.66 13.25 2.49
CA THR A 324 11.87 14.02 2.84
C THR A 324 13.02 13.62 1.93
N HIS A 325 13.25 12.32 1.75
CA HIS A 325 14.27 11.81 0.84
C HIS A 325 13.93 10.38 0.38
N ALA A 326 14.22 10.06 -0.88
CA ALA A 326 13.88 8.77 -1.49
C ALA A 326 14.48 7.55 -0.79
N LYS A 327 15.58 7.73 -0.04
CA LYS A 327 16.22 6.66 0.76
C LYS A 327 15.32 6.05 1.84
N TRP A 328 14.31 6.79 2.28
CA TRP A 328 13.31 6.31 3.24
C TRP A 328 12.08 5.69 2.57
N SER A 329 12.04 5.58 1.24
CA SER A 329 10.94 4.89 0.57
C SER A 329 11.03 3.39 0.86
N PRO A 330 10.02 2.76 1.47
CA PRO A 330 10.05 1.33 1.79
C PRO A 330 9.88 0.44 0.56
N VAL A 331 9.35 1.00 -0.52
CA VAL A 331 9.00 0.28 -1.74
C VAL A 331 10.05 0.56 -2.82
N ALA A 332 10.48 -0.49 -3.54
CA ALA A 332 11.23 -0.33 -4.77
C ALA A 332 10.33 0.33 -5.82
N THR A 333 9.12 -0.20 -5.98
CA THR A 333 8.03 0.47 -6.68
C THR A 333 6.67 0.06 -6.12
N ALA A 334 5.74 1.00 -6.11
CA ALA A 334 4.33 0.74 -5.87
C ALA A 334 3.53 1.38 -6.99
N TRP A 335 2.80 0.55 -7.72
CA TRP A 335 2.02 1.00 -8.86
C TRP A 335 0.75 0.17 -8.99
N TYR A 336 -0.18 0.71 -9.78
CA TYR A 336 -1.39 0.00 -10.13
C TYR A 336 -1.72 0.22 -11.59
N ARG A 337 -2.48 -0.73 -12.15
CA ARG A 337 -3.14 -0.56 -13.44
C ARG A 337 -4.59 -0.99 -13.31
N MET A 338 -5.45 -0.37 -14.10
CA MET A 338 -6.83 -0.86 -14.23
C MET A 338 -6.82 -2.21 -14.96
N LEU A 339 -7.74 -3.10 -14.59
CA LEU A 339 -7.92 -4.38 -15.29
C LEU A 339 -8.23 -4.12 -16.77
N PRO A 340 -7.41 -4.64 -17.71
CA PRO A 340 -7.73 -4.59 -19.12
C PRO A 340 -8.93 -5.50 -19.42
N GLU A 341 -9.84 -5.00 -20.25
CA GLU A 341 -10.97 -5.75 -20.79
C GLU A 341 -10.86 -5.68 -22.31
N VAL A 342 -10.79 -6.85 -22.97
CA VAL A 342 -10.68 -6.96 -24.42
C VAL A 342 -11.97 -7.57 -24.93
N VAL A 343 -12.73 -6.80 -25.72
CA VAL A 343 -14.03 -7.22 -26.25
C VAL A 343 -13.93 -7.34 -27.76
N LEU A 344 -14.30 -8.51 -28.29
CA LEU A 344 -14.51 -8.69 -29.72
C LEU A 344 -15.95 -8.25 -30.04
N LEU A 345 -16.09 -7.23 -30.89
CA LEU A 345 -17.38 -6.69 -31.32
C LEU A 345 -17.99 -7.54 -32.44
N GLU A 346 -17.13 -8.13 -33.27
CA GLU A 346 -17.48 -9.04 -34.35
C GLU A 346 -16.76 -10.37 -34.19
N ASP A 347 -17.33 -11.43 -34.74
CA ASP A 347 -16.69 -12.74 -34.78
C ASP A 347 -15.49 -12.70 -35.75
N VAL A 348 -14.29 -12.93 -35.19
CA VAL A 348 -13.04 -13.03 -35.96
C VAL A 348 -12.74 -14.51 -36.18
N GLU A 349 -12.85 -14.95 -37.44
CA GLU A 349 -12.77 -16.37 -37.84
C GLU A 349 -11.54 -16.66 -38.71
N ASP A 350 -11.09 -17.92 -38.69
CA ASP A 350 -10.09 -18.52 -39.58
C ASP A 350 -8.76 -17.75 -39.65
N GLU A 351 -8.31 -17.35 -40.84
CA GLU A 351 -7.01 -16.69 -41.05
C GLU A 351 -6.86 -15.40 -40.24
N LEU A 352 -7.96 -14.65 -40.05
CA LEU A 352 -7.97 -13.44 -39.24
C LEU A 352 -7.79 -13.75 -37.75
N ALA A 353 -8.28 -14.90 -37.29
CA ALA A 353 -8.12 -15.33 -35.90
C ALA A 353 -6.65 -15.67 -35.61
N GLU A 354 -5.98 -16.33 -36.55
CA GLU A 354 -4.53 -16.59 -36.46
C GLU A 354 -3.71 -15.31 -36.51
N GLU A 355 -4.05 -14.37 -37.41
CA GLU A 355 -3.41 -13.06 -37.48
C GLU A 355 -3.54 -12.29 -36.16
N LEU A 356 -4.75 -12.24 -35.59
CA LEU A 356 -5.02 -11.55 -34.32
C LEU A 356 -4.23 -12.17 -33.16
N LYS A 357 -4.12 -13.49 -33.12
CA LYS A 357 -3.30 -14.20 -32.13
C LYS A 357 -1.82 -13.85 -32.28
N ASN A 358 -1.30 -13.87 -33.51
CA ASN A 358 0.10 -13.56 -33.81
C ASN A 358 0.46 -12.08 -33.51
N LYS A 359 -0.49 -11.15 -33.65
CA LYS A 359 -0.31 -9.74 -33.27
C LYS A 359 -0.13 -9.54 -31.77
N CYS A 360 -0.59 -10.45 -30.92
CA CYS A 360 -0.58 -10.29 -29.47
C CYS A 360 0.58 -11.06 -28.81
N PRO A 361 1.70 -10.42 -28.44
CA PRO A 361 2.82 -11.12 -27.79
C PRO A 361 2.48 -11.64 -26.38
N ALA A 362 1.42 -11.10 -25.76
CA ALA A 362 0.98 -11.48 -24.43
C ALA A 362 0.02 -12.70 -24.40
N ASN A 363 -0.24 -13.33 -25.56
CA ASN A 363 -1.13 -14.48 -25.69
C ASN A 363 -2.51 -14.28 -25.02
N VAL A 364 -3.11 -13.11 -25.28
CA VAL A 364 -4.45 -12.76 -24.74
C VAL A 364 -5.56 -13.49 -25.48
N PHE A 365 -5.34 -13.77 -26.76
CA PHE A 365 -6.30 -14.44 -27.64
C PHE A 365 -5.96 -15.93 -27.77
N ASP A 366 -6.96 -16.77 -27.54
CA ASP A 366 -6.95 -18.18 -27.86
C ASP A 366 -7.86 -18.47 -29.06
N ILE A 367 -7.64 -19.60 -29.72
CA ILE A 367 -8.42 -20.04 -30.87
C ILE A 367 -9.32 -21.18 -30.41
N GLU A 368 -10.63 -21.03 -30.59
CA GLU A 368 -11.63 -22.07 -30.37
C GLU A 368 -12.07 -22.67 -31.70
N ASP A 369 -12.17 -24.00 -31.78
CA ASP A 369 -12.69 -24.72 -32.95
C ASP A 369 -14.22 -24.84 -32.83
N ILE A 370 -14.95 -24.30 -33.81
CA ILE A 370 -16.43 -24.30 -33.83
C ILE A 370 -16.96 -25.54 -34.59
N GLY A 371 -16.07 -26.36 -35.13
CA GLY A 371 -16.40 -27.50 -35.97
C GLY A 371 -16.54 -27.13 -37.44
N LYS A 372 -16.53 -28.15 -38.31
CA LYS A 372 -16.45 -28.03 -39.78
C LYS A 372 -15.16 -27.36 -40.27
N GLY A 373 -14.08 -27.40 -39.48
CA GLY A 373 -12.79 -26.81 -39.82
C GLY A 373 -12.76 -25.28 -39.71
N ARG A 374 -13.74 -24.66 -39.03
CA ARG A 374 -13.75 -23.22 -38.77
C ARG A 374 -13.24 -22.92 -37.37
N THR A 375 -12.42 -21.89 -37.28
CA THR A 375 -11.81 -21.46 -36.01
C THR A 375 -12.23 -20.04 -35.67
N ARG A 376 -12.28 -19.69 -34.39
CA ARG A 376 -12.63 -18.34 -33.92
C ARG A 376 -11.70 -17.87 -32.82
N ALA A 377 -11.34 -16.60 -32.84
CA ALA A 377 -10.59 -15.99 -31.75
C ALA A 377 -11.47 -15.69 -30.54
N LYS A 378 -10.96 -15.94 -29.35
CA LYS A 378 -11.57 -15.56 -28.07
C LYS A 378 -10.54 -14.92 -27.16
N ALA A 379 -10.90 -13.81 -26.52
CA ALA A 379 -10.09 -13.19 -25.49
C ALA A 379 -10.16 -14.02 -24.18
N SER A 380 -9.27 -15.00 -24.03
CA SER A 380 -9.26 -15.91 -22.87
C SER A 380 -8.56 -15.29 -21.65
N LYS A 381 -7.49 -14.52 -21.87
CA LYS A 381 -6.61 -13.99 -20.80
C LYS A 381 -6.45 -12.47 -20.88
N PRO A 382 -7.53 -11.68 -20.70
CA PRO A 382 -7.47 -10.22 -20.81
C PRO A 382 -6.54 -9.58 -19.76
N ARG A 383 -6.37 -10.19 -18.58
CA ARG A 383 -5.46 -9.71 -17.52
C ARG A 383 -4.01 -9.55 -17.99
N ASN A 384 -3.55 -10.44 -18.87
CA ASN A 384 -2.17 -10.44 -19.38
C ASN A 384 -1.93 -9.34 -20.41
N CYS A 385 -2.99 -8.68 -20.90
CA CYS A 385 -2.86 -7.62 -21.88
C CYS A 385 -2.06 -6.45 -21.32
N THR A 386 -0.94 -6.12 -21.99
CA THR A 386 -0.13 -4.93 -21.69
C THR A 386 -0.66 -3.66 -22.35
N LEU A 387 -1.76 -3.77 -23.14
CA LEU A 387 -2.35 -2.69 -23.93
C LEU A 387 -1.37 -2.04 -24.90
N CYS A 388 -0.59 -2.86 -25.61
CA CYS A 388 0.31 -2.44 -26.68
C CYS A 388 -0.39 -1.85 -27.92
N ARG A 389 -1.72 -2.01 -28.03
CA ARG A 389 -2.58 -1.54 -29.13
C ARG A 389 -2.30 -2.16 -30.51
N GLU A 390 -1.48 -3.22 -30.58
CA GLU A 390 -1.19 -3.86 -31.87
C GLU A 390 -2.41 -4.55 -32.49
N CYS A 391 -3.33 -5.07 -31.67
CA CYS A 391 -4.55 -5.72 -32.15
C CYS A 391 -5.57 -4.77 -32.81
N ILE A 392 -5.45 -3.45 -32.58
CA ILE A 392 -6.27 -2.43 -33.24
C ILE A 392 -5.47 -1.69 -34.32
N ARG A 393 -4.21 -2.09 -34.57
CA ARG A 393 -3.38 -1.53 -35.62
C ARG A 393 -3.73 -2.20 -36.95
N GLY A 394 -4.05 -1.39 -37.96
CA GLY A 394 -4.42 -1.86 -39.30
C GLY A 394 -5.58 -1.10 -39.95
N GLY A 395 -6.06 -0.02 -39.33
CA GLY A 395 -7.15 0.80 -39.85
C GLY A 395 -8.52 0.41 -39.29
N LYS A 396 -9.58 0.99 -39.84
CA LYS A 396 -10.95 0.86 -39.32
C LYS A 396 -11.43 -0.58 -39.19
N GLU A 397 -10.97 -1.48 -40.06
CA GLU A 397 -11.35 -2.89 -40.01
C GLU A 397 -11.01 -3.57 -38.68
N TRP A 398 -9.89 -3.22 -38.04
CA TRP A 398 -9.51 -3.78 -36.74
C TRP A 398 -10.12 -3.01 -35.57
N GLU A 399 -10.33 -1.70 -35.73
CA GLU A 399 -11.00 -0.85 -34.75
C GLU A 399 -12.47 -1.26 -34.54
N ASP A 400 -13.16 -1.64 -35.62
CA ASP A 400 -14.57 -2.08 -35.58
C ASP A 400 -14.71 -3.51 -35.02
N ARG A 401 -13.66 -4.34 -35.09
CA ARG A 401 -13.65 -5.73 -34.59
C ARG A 401 -13.23 -5.87 -33.14
N VAL A 402 -12.25 -5.09 -32.68
CA VAL A 402 -11.62 -5.25 -31.37
C VAL A 402 -11.72 -3.95 -30.57
N SER A 403 -12.44 -4.00 -29.45
CA SER A 403 -12.54 -2.89 -28.50
C SER A 403 -11.65 -3.15 -27.29
N LEU A 404 -10.60 -2.34 -27.14
CA LEU A 404 -9.74 -2.33 -25.95
C LEU A 404 -10.30 -1.39 -24.89
N ARG A 405 -10.51 -1.91 -23.69
CA ARG A 405 -11.10 -1.20 -22.57
C ARG A 405 -10.29 -1.39 -21.30
N ARG A 406 -10.52 -0.53 -20.31
CA ARG A 406 -10.12 -0.72 -18.92
C ARG A 406 -11.34 -0.56 -18.03
N VAL A 407 -11.42 -1.40 -17.00
CA VAL A 407 -12.46 -1.34 -15.97
C VAL A 407 -12.10 -0.27 -14.94
N LYS A 408 -12.94 0.76 -14.76
CA LYS A 408 -12.61 1.93 -13.92
C LYS A 408 -12.50 1.61 -12.43
N ASP A 409 -13.28 0.66 -11.95
CA ASP A 409 -13.43 0.28 -10.55
C ASP A 409 -12.62 -0.97 -10.16
N HIS A 410 -11.75 -1.46 -11.04
CA HIS A 410 -10.93 -2.65 -10.80
C HIS A 410 -9.46 -2.33 -11.02
N PHE A 411 -8.69 -2.29 -9.93
CA PHE A 411 -7.26 -2.03 -9.95
C PHE A 411 -6.47 -3.28 -9.59
N ILE A 412 -5.46 -3.57 -10.40
CA ILE A 412 -4.40 -4.50 -10.10
C ILE A 412 -3.28 -3.71 -9.44
N PHE A 413 -3.06 -3.92 -8.15
CA PHE A 413 -1.98 -3.32 -7.38
C PHE A 413 -0.78 -4.24 -7.30
N THR A 414 0.40 -3.68 -7.52
CA THR A 414 1.69 -4.37 -7.33
C THR A 414 2.56 -3.52 -6.41
N ILE A 415 3.02 -4.12 -5.31
CA ILE A 415 3.90 -3.47 -4.34
C ILE A 415 5.14 -4.34 -4.21
N GLU A 416 6.28 -3.76 -4.53
CA GLU A 416 7.60 -4.36 -4.37
C GLU A 416 8.30 -3.68 -3.20
N SER A 417 8.53 -4.43 -2.12
CA SER A 417 9.27 -3.97 -0.95
C SER A 417 10.78 -3.96 -1.23
N THR A 418 11.49 -3.03 -0.58
CA THR A 418 12.96 -3.05 -0.50
C THR A 418 13.49 -4.08 0.51
N GLY A 419 12.58 -4.81 1.18
CA GLY A 419 12.85 -5.86 2.18
C GLY A 419 13.08 -5.36 3.60
N ALA A 420 12.93 -4.05 3.86
CA ALA A 420 12.92 -3.49 5.22
C ALA A 420 11.69 -3.96 6.03
N LEU A 421 10.54 -4.05 5.37
CA LEU A 421 9.27 -4.55 5.91
C LEU A 421 8.59 -5.44 4.86
N PRO A 422 7.84 -6.47 5.26
CA PRO A 422 7.11 -7.29 4.31
C PRO A 422 5.96 -6.49 3.67
N PRO A 423 5.62 -6.75 2.39
CA PRO A 423 4.75 -5.90 1.60
C PRO A 423 3.29 -5.85 2.10
N GLU A 424 2.79 -6.91 2.73
CA GLU A 424 1.46 -6.92 3.36
C GLU A 424 1.37 -5.92 4.52
N VAL A 425 2.45 -5.80 5.30
CA VAL A 425 2.52 -4.82 6.40
C VAL A 425 2.57 -3.41 5.83
N LEU A 426 3.34 -3.18 4.76
CA LEU A 426 3.41 -1.86 4.11
C LEU A 426 2.04 -1.33 3.69
N PHE A 427 1.21 -2.18 3.08
CA PHE A 427 -0.13 -1.77 2.68
C PHE A 427 -1.03 -1.47 3.90
N THR A 428 -0.97 -2.29 4.95
CA THR A 428 -1.75 -2.02 6.18
C THR A 428 -1.34 -0.71 6.86
N GLU A 429 -0.04 -0.40 6.89
CA GLU A 429 0.45 0.87 7.45
C GLU A 429 0.04 2.07 6.58
N ALA A 430 0.00 1.91 5.25
CA ALA A 430 -0.48 2.96 4.36
C ALA A 430 -1.97 3.29 4.60
N VAL A 431 -2.81 2.30 4.92
CA VAL A 431 -4.21 2.51 5.28
C VAL A 431 -4.33 3.27 6.61
N LYS A 432 -3.57 2.86 7.64
CA LYS A 432 -3.56 3.55 8.94
C LYS A 432 -3.13 5.01 8.82
N ILE A 433 -2.10 5.31 8.03
CA ILE A 433 -1.64 6.68 7.83
C ILE A 433 -2.75 7.56 7.22
N LEU A 434 -3.56 6.99 6.31
CA LEU A 434 -4.70 7.71 5.76
C LEU A 434 -5.81 7.93 6.81
N GLU A 435 -6.09 6.92 7.63
CA GLU A 435 -7.02 7.03 8.77
C GLU A 435 -6.58 8.13 9.74
N ASP A 436 -5.34 8.10 10.21
CA ASP A 436 -4.76 9.09 11.13
C ASP A 436 -4.82 10.52 10.57
N LYS A 437 -4.72 10.68 9.25
CA LYS A 437 -4.90 11.98 8.59
C LYS A 437 -6.34 12.47 8.68
N CYS A 438 -7.31 11.60 8.39
CA CYS A 438 -8.72 11.93 8.51
C CYS A 438 -9.09 12.26 9.96
N GLU A 439 -8.62 11.46 10.92
CA GLU A 439 -8.88 11.67 12.35
C GLU A 439 -8.29 12.99 12.86
N ARG A 440 -7.07 13.35 12.44
CA ARG A 440 -6.47 14.66 12.77
C ARG A 440 -7.33 15.81 12.27
N VAL A 441 -7.77 15.77 11.02
CA VAL A 441 -8.63 16.82 10.44
C VAL A 441 -9.96 16.92 11.20
N ILE A 442 -10.57 15.79 11.56
CA ILE A 442 -11.81 15.77 12.35
C ILE A 442 -11.58 16.39 13.73
N THR A 443 -10.47 16.05 14.39
CA THR A 443 -10.12 16.53 15.73
C THR A 443 -9.81 18.02 15.75
N GLU A 444 -9.20 18.56 14.69
CA GLU A 444 -8.94 20.00 14.56
C GLU A 444 -10.20 20.81 14.23
N LEU A 445 -11.21 20.18 13.63
CA LEU A 445 -12.49 20.80 13.31
C LEU A 445 -13.51 20.73 14.45
N SER A 446 -13.39 19.74 15.34
CA SER A 446 -14.22 19.56 16.54
C SER A 446 -13.73 20.43 17.70
#